data_AF-A0A2E3J5E0-F1
#
_entry.id   AF-A0A2E3J5E0-F1
#
_cell.length_a   1.000
_cell.length_b   1.000
_cell.length_c   1.000
_cell.angle_alpha   90.00
_cell.angle_beta   90.00
_cell.angle_gamma   90.00
#
_symmetry.space_group_name_H-M   'P 1'
#
loop_
_entity.id
_entity.type
_entity.pdbx_description
1 polymer ?
#
loop_
_entity_poly.entity_id
_entity_poly.type
_entity_poly.pdbx_seq_one_letter_code
_entity_poly.pdbx_strand_id
1 'polypeptide(L)'
;MTPHKAERVSRRNFRIDNETNLKRSFVPFLHGESPENWPDAWYSQTKGNEVYYTQRIVQTNRYKCVCKWFDFDELYDLERDPH
;
A
#
# COMPACT_ATOMS: atom_id res chain seq x y z
N MET A 1 -18.58 -1.98 -18.53
CA MET A 1 -17.36 -2.04 -17.71
C MET A 1 -17.74 -2.72 -16.42
N THR A 2 -17.40 -4.01 -16.30
CA THR A 2 -17.88 -4.90 -15.24
C THR A 2 -17.05 -4.67 -13.99
N PRO A 3 -17.63 -4.47 -12.80
CA PRO A 3 -16.83 -4.27 -11.60
C PRO A 3 -16.20 -5.61 -11.19
N HIS A 4 -14.87 -5.71 -11.30
CA HIS A 4 -14.13 -6.80 -10.68
C HIS A 4 -14.20 -6.65 -9.16
N LYS A 5 -14.40 -7.80 -8.50
CA LYS A 5 -14.99 -7.97 -7.18
C LYS A 5 -14.03 -7.50 -6.07
N ALA A 6 -14.19 -6.27 -5.59
CA ALA A 6 -13.58 -5.83 -4.33
C ALA A 6 -14.22 -6.60 -3.16
N GLU A 7 -13.41 -7.32 -2.39
CA GLU A 7 -13.87 -8.02 -1.19
C GLU A 7 -13.96 -7.03 -0.02
N ARG A 8 -15.14 -6.97 0.63
CA ARG A 8 -15.46 -6.00 1.68
C ARG A 8 -14.82 -6.43 3.01
N VAL A 9 -13.65 -5.89 3.34
CA VAL A 9 -12.93 -6.25 4.57
C VAL A 9 -13.38 -5.35 5.73
N SER A 10 -13.97 -5.96 6.77
CA SER A 10 -14.29 -5.27 8.02
C SER A 10 -13.00 -4.86 8.76
N ARG A 11 -12.98 -3.65 9.33
CA ARG A 11 -11.83 -3.00 9.99
C ARG A 11 -11.20 -3.91 11.05
N ARG A 12 -10.27 -4.78 10.64
CA ARG A 12 -9.35 -5.48 11.52
C ARG A 12 -8.11 -4.59 11.70
N ASN A 13 -7.78 -4.31 12.95
CA ASN A 13 -6.62 -3.52 13.33
C ASN A 13 -5.35 -4.17 12.77
N PHE A 14 -4.83 -3.64 11.67
CA PHE A 14 -3.51 -3.99 11.17
C PHE A 14 -2.49 -3.38 12.15
N ARG A 15 -1.86 -4.24 12.96
CA ARG A 15 -0.83 -3.85 13.92
C ARG A 15 0.45 -3.63 13.11
N ILE A 16 0.99 -2.42 13.12
CA ILE A 16 2.31 -2.14 12.54
C ILE A 16 3.32 -2.35 13.67
N ASP A 17 4.16 -3.36 13.50
CA ASP A 17 5.16 -3.74 14.50
C ASP A 17 6.29 -2.69 14.53
N ASN A 18 6.79 -2.43 15.73
CA ASN A 18 7.39 -1.17 16.15
C ASN A 18 8.92 -1.07 15.89
N GLU A 19 9.40 -1.45 14.70
CA GLU A 19 10.84 -1.34 14.31
C GLU A 19 11.04 -0.78 12.88
N THR A 20 10.23 0.20 12.48
CA THR A 20 10.06 0.53 11.07
C THR A 20 11.21 1.40 10.51
N ASN A 21 12.13 0.76 9.79
CA ASN A 21 13.18 1.35 8.97
C ASN A 21 12.60 1.88 7.63
N LEU A 22 11.57 2.75 7.70
CA LEU A 22 10.77 3.22 6.54
C LEU A 22 11.50 4.17 5.60
N LYS A 23 12.63 4.73 6.04
CA LYS A 23 13.38 5.74 5.28
C LYS A 23 14.79 5.21 5.06
N ARG A 24 15.09 4.81 3.82
CA ARG A 24 16.39 4.31 3.40
C ARG A 24 16.87 5.02 2.14
N SER A 25 18.18 5.12 1.99
CA SER A 25 18.80 5.70 0.80
C SER A 25 18.70 4.75 -0.40
N PHE A 26 18.48 5.30 -1.59
CA PHE A 26 18.58 4.55 -2.85
C PHE A 26 20.00 4.45 -3.40
N VAL A 27 20.97 5.16 -2.81
CA VAL A 27 22.37 5.18 -3.27
C VAL A 27 22.98 3.78 -3.46
N PRO A 28 22.78 2.78 -2.58
CA PRO A 28 23.34 1.44 -2.80
C PRO A 28 22.93 0.80 -4.14
N PHE A 29 21.67 0.99 -4.57
CA PHE A 29 21.21 0.50 -5.86
C PHE A 29 21.93 1.18 -7.04
N LEU A 30 22.35 2.43 -6.88
CA LEU A 30 23.14 3.15 -7.90
C LEU A 30 24.57 2.57 -8.03
N HIS A 31 25.06 1.89 -7.00
CA HIS A 31 26.35 1.18 -7.00
C HIS A 31 26.21 -0.30 -7.38
N GLY A 32 25.01 -0.78 -7.74
CA GLY A 32 24.76 -2.18 -8.06
C GLY A 32 24.65 -3.10 -6.85
N GLU A 33 24.53 -2.54 -5.64
CA GLU A 33 24.37 -3.30 -4.42
C GLU A 33 22.89 -3.69 -4.22
N SER A 34 22.66 -4.79 -3.49
CA SER A 34 21.33 -5.24 -3.07
C SER A 34 21.24 -5.16 -1.54
N PRO A 35 20.75 -4.04 -0.98
CA PRO A 35 20.68 -3.86 0.46
C PRO A 35 19.84 -4.96 1.12
N GLU A 36 20.37 -5.53 2.19
CA GLU A 36 19.62 -6.47 3.02
C GLU A 36 18.43 -5.80 3.71
N ASN A 37 17.38 -6.58 3.95
CA ASN A 37 16.17 -6.15 4.65
C ASN A 37 15.46 -4.94 4.01
N TRP A 38 15.55 -4.76 2.68
CA TRP A 38 14.81 -3.71 1.98
C TRP A 38 13.29 -3.90 2.16
N PRO A 39 12.50 -2.83 2.36
CA PRO A 39 11.06 -2.95 2.54
C PRO A 39 10.40 -3.68 1.37
N ASP A 40 9.54 -4.65 1.66
CA ASP A 40 8.75 -5.43 0.71
C ASP A 40 7.40 -4.77 0.37
N ALA A 41 7.10 -3.64 1.01
CA ALA A 41 5.90 -2.86 0.82
C ALA A 41 6.22 -1.38 0.62
N TRP A 42 5.44 -0.72 -0.23
CA TRP A 42 5.41 0.73 -0.36
C TRP A 42 4.15 1.32 0.26
N TYR A 43 4.27 2.57 0.71
CA TYR A 43 3.24 3.29 1.45
C TYR A 43 2.99 4.64 0.79
N SER A 44 1.74 5.06 0.70
CA SER A 44 1.39 6.40 0.24
C SER A 44 0.12 6.91 0.90
N GLN A 45 -0.02 8.23 0.93
CA GLN A 45 -1.24 8.90 1.34
C GLN A 45 -1.59 10.00 0.36
N THR A 46 -2.89 10.22 0.19
CA THR A 46 -3.41 11.45 -0.39
C THR A 46 -4.43 12.05 0.56
N LYS A 47 -4.44 13.38 0.60
CA LYS A 47 -5.46 14.19 1.27
C LYS A 47 -6.07 15.03 0.16
N GLY A 48 -7.28 14.67 -0.26
CA GLY A 48 -8.04 15.40 -1.27
C GLY A 48 -8.27 16.82 -0.80
N ASN A 49 -7.89 17.78 -1.64
CA ASN A 49 -7.84 19.20 -1.26
C ASN A 49 -9.22 19.87 -1.20
N GLU A 50 -10.24 19.35 -1.90
CA GLU A 50 -11.56 20.00 -1.99
C GLU A 50 -12.70 19.28 -1.25
N VAL A 51 -12.58 17.96 -0.99
CA VAL A 51 -13.67 17.15 -0.36
C VAL A 51 -13.20 16.44 0.93
N TYR A 52 -12.08 16.87 1.53
CA TYR A 52 -11.47 16.23 2.71
C TYR A 52 -11.31 14.70 2.57
N TYR A 53 -11.05 14.22 1.35
CA TYR A 53 -10.95 12.81 1.07
C TYR A 53 -9.57 12.28 1.45
N THR A 54 -9.44 11.59 2.58
CA THR A 54 -8.17 10.93 2.92
C THR A 54 -8.18 9.50 2.40
N GLN A 55 -7.11 9.13 1.69
CA GLN A 55 -6.85 7.76 1.28
C GLN A 55 -5.42 7.37 1.63
N ARG A 56 -5.24 6.14 2.10
CA ARG A 56 -3.93 5.56 2.38
C ARG A 56 -3.77 4.28 1.58
N ILE A 57 -2.56 4.01 1.12
CA ILE A 57 -2.24 2.84 0.33
C ILE A 57 -1.08 2.11 0.99
N VAL A 58 -1.21 0.80 1.09
CA VAL A 58 -0.11 -0.12 1.36
C VAL A 58 -0.10 -1.16 0.25
N GLN A 59 1.04 -1.39 -0.36
CA GLN A 59 1.12 -2.39 -1.42
C GLN A 59 2.46 -3.14 -1.35
N THR A 60 2.35 -4.46 -1.46
CA THR A 60 3.46 -5.40 -1.64
C THR A 60 3.58 -5.76 -3.12
N ASN A 61 4.46 -6.69 -3.47
CA ASN A 61 4.53 -7.24 -4.82
C ASN A 61 3.22 -7.94 -5.26
N ARG A 62 2.45 -8.50 -4.31
CA ARG A 62 1.25 -9.29 -4.62
C ARG A 62 -0.06 -8.59 -4.30
N TYR A 63 -0.13 -7.82 -3.23
CA TYR A 63 -1.40 -7.23 -2.80
C TYR A 63 -1.30 -5.72 -2.69
N LYS A 64 -2.38 -5.03 -3.07
CA LYS A 64 -2.57 -3.60 -2.85
C LYS A 64 -3.82 -3.39 -2.01
N CYS A 65 -3.66 -2.71 -0.88
CA CYS A 65 -4.75 -2.30 -0.02
C CYS A 65 -4.93 -0.78 -0.10
N VAL A 66 -6.14 -0.33 -0.41
CA VAL A 66 -6.52 1.08 -0.46
C VAL A 66 -7.51 1.33 0.67
N CYS A 67 -7.07 2.03 1.71
CA CYS A 67 -7.92 2.40 2.83
C CYS A 67 -8.54 3.76 2.61
N LYS A 68 -9.88 3.79 2.60
CA LYS A 68 -10.69 4.97 2.33
C LYS A 68 -11.46 5.34 3.59
N TRP A 69 -11.38 6.60 4.01
CA TRP A 69 -12.04 7.02 5.26
C TRP A 69 -13.56 7.15 5.13
N PHE A 70 -14.06 7.37 3.90
CA PHE A 70 -15.46 7.65 3.60
C PHE A 70 -16.14 6.58 2.75
N ASP A 71 -15.45 5.49 2.44
CA ASP A 71 -15.97 4.37 1.64
C ASP A 71 -15.37 3.05 2.13
N PHE A 72 -15.60 1.95 1.41
CA PHE A 72 -14.98 0.66 1.69
C PHE A 72 -13.48 0.66 1.41
N ASP A 73 -12.77 -0.10 2.22
CA ASP A 73 -11.39 -0.47 1.91
C ASP A 73 -11.39 -1.44 0.72
N GLU A 74 -10.44 -1.27 -0.19
CA GLU A 74 -10.29 -2.10 -1.37
C GLU A 74 -9.03 -2.95 -1.25
N LEU A 75 -9.13 -4.24 -1.55
CA LEU A 75 -8.00 -5.16 -1.62
C LEU A 75 -7.92 -5.76 -3.02
N TYR A 76 -6.77 -5.55 -3.67
CA TYR A 76 -6.47 -6.05 -5.00
C TYR A 76 -5.38 -7.13 -4.91
N ASP A 77 -5.58 -8.25 -5.60
CA ASP A 77 -4.56 -9.29 -5.83
C ASP A 77 -3.88 -9.01 -7.18
N LEU A 78 -2.70 -8.40 -7.14
CA LEU A 78 -1.93 -7.95 -8.30
C LEU A 78 -1.40 -9.09 -9.17
N GLU A 79 -1.34 -10.32 -8.66
CA GLU A 79 -1.04 -11.49 -9.50
C GLU A 79 -2.21 -11.84 -10.41
N ARG A 80 -3.44 -11.63 -9.93
CA ARG A 80 -4.68 -11.96 -10.65
C ARG A 80 -5.26 -10.77 -11.42
N ASP A 81 -5.01 -9.56 -10.92
CA ASP A 81 -5.53 -8.29 -11.42
C ASP A 81 -4.43 -7.22 -11.41
N PRO A 82 -3.50 -7.25 -12.40
CA PRO A 82 -2.33 -6.37 -12.43
C PRO A 82 -2.59 -4.95 -12.96
N HIS A 83 -3.83 -4.62 -13.35
CA HIS A 83 -4.20 -3.37 -14.05
C HIS A 83 -5.24 -2.57 -13.26
#